data_AF-A0A931Z9T4-F1
#
_entry.id   AF-A0A931Z9T4-F1
#
_cell.length_a   1.000
_cell.length_b   1.000
_cell.length_c   1.000
_cell.angle_alpha   90.00
_cell.angle_beta   90.00
_cell.angle_gamma   90.00
#
_symmetry.space_group_name_H-M   'P 1'
#
loop_
_entity.id
_entity.type
_entity.pdbx_description
1 polymer ?
#
loop_
_entity_poly.entity_id
_entity_poly.type
_entity_poly.pdbx_seq_one_letter_code
_entity_poly.pdbx_strand_id
1 'polypeptide(L)'
;MLNLAAFRYRNVLTADGGPLERLTCGEVRVLGARWFEANAYLRAGHMDGQFKRRVWGSADGGGTDASPLVARFKAISEAMERWAHWTTFRSGDGPQYGFDVDPSSNGMAAFPGLFAAQARGAALMEAAERFNLLNWWEGRLSAHAMSVAWPGVDAMVIESDAPGVTVVLHRRSARGHHAFGHAARSTFAAACHAAAVEMERHETVVGYYALAGHNHEGEGDMHPIEQRSLFFASEEGYEIFRSRAAGGVVGRRAKLRVVFDGVLPGPWERYAHVWRVLYEPPSLRFLSREREYFLW
;
A
#
# COMPACT_ATOMS: atom_id res chain seq x y z
N MET A 1 7.14 -18.45 -11.62
CA MET A 1 7.39 -17.12 -12.22
C MET A 1 8.89 -16.90 -12.23
N LEU A 2 9.52 -16.66 -13.39
CA LEU A 2 10.96 -16.39 -13.43
C LEU A 2 11.22 -14.95 -12.99
N ASN A 3 11.99 -14.78 -11.92
CA ASN A 3 12.37 -13.49 -11.37
C ASN A 3 13.78 -13.13 -11.86
N LEU A 4 13.92 -12.02 -12.58
CA LEU A 4 15.19 -11.53 -13.11
C LEU A 4 15.74 -10.34 -12.32
N ALA A 5 15.27 -10.09 -11.09
CA ALA A 5 15.65 -8.94 -10.27
C ALA A 5 17.17 -8.76 -10.17
N ALA A 6 17.92 -9.81 -9.83
CA ALA A 6 19.37 -9.74 -9.73
C ALA A 6 20.04 -9.26 -11.02
N PHE A 7 19.51 -9.65 -12.18
CA PHE A 7 20.00 -9.19 -13.46
C PHE A 7 19.49 -7.78 -13.80
N ARG A 8 18.17 -7.56 -13.79
CA ARG A 8 17.56 -6.30 -14.22
C ARG A 8 17.92 -5.12 -13.31
N TYR A 9 18.14 -5.35 -12.03
CA TYR A 9 18.49 -4.30 -11.08
C TYR A 9 20.00 -4.11 -10.87
N ARG A 10 20.86 -4.85 -11.58
CA ARG A 10 22.32 -4.78 -11.40
C ARG A 10 22.91 -3.37 -11.59
N ASN A 11 22.28 -2.55 -12.44
CA ASN A 11 22.69 -1.18 -12.75
C ASN A 11 21.58 -0.17 -12.40
N VAL A 12 20.79 -0.43 -11.35
CA VAL A 12 19.66 0.44 -10.99
C VAL A 12 20.09 1.71 -10.26
N LEU A 13 21.32 1.74 -9.72
CA LEU A 13 21.87 2.89 -9.02
C LEU A 13 22.41 3.95 -9.99
N THR A 14 22.38 5.22 -9.59
CA THR A 14 22.89 6.36 -10.36
C THR A 14 24.35 6.22 -10.74
N ALA A 15 25.17 5.65 -9.85
CA ALA A 15 26.59 5.34 -10.12
C ALA A 15 26.78 4.46 -11.38
N ASP A 16 25.77 3.65 -11.71
CA ASP A 16 25.76 2.73 -12.87
C ASP A 16 24.84 3.24 -14.01
N GLY A 17 24.39 4.49 -13.94
CA GLY A 17 23.49 5.11 -14.91
C GLY A 17 22.00 4.80 -14.70
N GLY A 18 21.63 4.27 -13.54
CA GLY A 18 20.26 3.94 -13.15
C GLY A 18 19.47 5.09 -12.52
N PRO A 19 18.17 4.87 -12.23
CA PRO A 19 17.27 5.89 -11.70
C PRO A 19 17.34 6.08 -10.17
N LEU A 20 17.93 5.14 -9.41
CA LEU A 20 17.95 5.20 -7.95
C LEU A 20 19.22 5.85 -7.41
N GLU A 21 19.07 6.86 -6.56
CA GLU A 21 20.18 7.52 -5.89
C GLU A 21 20.79 6.64 -4.80
N ARG A 22 19.95 6.01 -3.98
CA ARG A 22 20.41 5.14 -2.90
C ARG A 22 19.37 4.09 -2.50
N LEU A 23 19.86 3.06 -1.81
CA LEU A 23 19.07 2.06 -1.12
C LEU A 23 19.51 2.00 0.34
N THR A 24 18.56 1.90 1.26
CA THR A 24 18.84 1.53 2.66
C THR A 24 18.18 0.21 2.99
N CYS A 25 18.71 -0.49 3.98
CA CYS A 25 18.14 -1.73 4.47
C CYS A 25 18.50 -1.91 5.94
N GLY A 26 17.51 -2.24 6.76
CA GLY A 26 17.66 -2.48 8.20
C GLY A 26 16.87 -3.71 8.64
N GLU A 27 17.24 -4.25 9.80
CA GLU A 27 16.48 -5.30 10.45
C GLU A 27 15.25 -4.71 11.14
N VAL A 28 14.11 -5.40 11.02
CA VAL A 28 12.86 -5.08 11.69
C VAL A 28 12.26 -6.34 12.30
N ARG A 29 11.27 -6.18 13.19
CA ARG A 29 10.50 -7.32 13.73
C ARG A 29 9.07 -7.25 13.24
N VAL A 30 8.56 -8.40 12.78
CA VAL A 30 7.15 -8.57 12.44
C VAL A 30 6.62 -9.71 13.30
N LEU A 31 5.72 -9.41 14.23
CA LEU A 31 5.16 -10.38 15.18
C LEU A 31 6.25 -11.20 15.90
N GLY A 32 7.31 -10.53 16.32
CA GLY A 32 8.45 -11.12 17.04
C GLY A 32 9.48 -11.82 16.15
N ALA A 33 9.15 -12.15 14.90
CA ALA A 33 10.08 -12.75 13.94
C ALA A 33 11.01 -11.69 13.33
N ARG A 34 12.24 -12.11 12.99
CA ARG A 34 13.22 -11.25 12.30
C ARG A 34 12.89 -11.08 10.83
N TRP A 35 12.83 -9.83 10.38
CA TRP A 35 12.57 -9.42 9.00
C TRP A 35 13.54 -8.30 8.61
N PHE A 36 13.50 -7.91 7.34
CA PHE A 36 14.28 -6.79 6.82
C PHE A 36 13.35 -5.82 6.10
N GLU A 37 13.58 -4.54 6.34
CA GLU A 37 12.95 -3.45 5.63
C GLU A 37 14.00 -2.75 4.77
N ALA A 38 13.66 -2.48 3.52
CA ALA A 38 14.49 -1.73 2.59
C ALA A 38 13.70 -0.54 2.04
N ASN A 39 14.44 0.54 1.76
CA ASN A 39 13.88 1.76 1.18
C ASN A 39 14.71 2.16 -0.05
N ALA A 40 14.02 2.50 -1.13
CA ALA A 40 14.59 2.98 -2.38
C ALA A 40 14.28 4.47 -2.57
N TYR A 41 15.26 5.21 -3.08
CA TYR A 41 15.16 6.64 -3.32
C TYR A 41 15.54 6.92 -4.78
N LEU A 42 14.62 7.49 -5.54
CA LEU A 42 14.84 7.93 -6.90
C LEU A 42 15.70 9.19 -6.90
N ARG A 43 16.55 9.35 -7.91
CA ARG A 43 17.26 10.62 -8.13
C ARG A 43 16.26 11.75 -8.42
N ALA A 44 16.66 12.97 -8.08
CA ALA A 44 15.91 14.18 -8.46
C ALA A 44 15.59 14.22 -9.96
N GLY A 45 14.44 14.82 -10.33
CA GLY A 45 13.95 14.86 -11.71
C GLY A 45 12.92 13.80 -12.05
N HIS A 46 12.84 12.68 -11.30
CA HIS A 46 11.86 11.61 -11.57
C HIS A 46 10.55 11.77 -10.80
N MET A 47 10.57 12.51 -9.68
CA MET A 47 9.44 12.65 -8.74
C MET A 47 9.21 14.12 -8.33
N ASP A 48 9.67 15.07 -9.14
CA ASP A 48 9.62 16.50 -8.81
C ASP A 48 8.18 16.97 -8.56
N GLY A 49 7.94 17.51 -7.35
CA GLY A 49 6.62 18.01 -6.93
C GLY A 49 5.82 17.06 -6.02
N GLN A 50 6.38 15.93 -5.59
CA GLN A 50 5.75 15.13 -4.54
C GLN A 50 5.65 15.88 -3.21
N PHE A 51 4.50 15.72 -2.54
CA PHE A 51 4.36 16.11 -1.14
C PHE A 51 5.32 15.27 -0.29
N LYS A 52 6.21 15.92 0.45
CA LYS A 52 7.05 15.25 1.43
C LYS A 52 6.16 14.75 2.56
N ARG A 53 6.06 13.42 2.69
CA ARG A 53 5.46 12.76 3.85
C ARG A 53 6.32 13.08 5.07
N ARG A 54 5.69 13.47 6.18
CA ARG A 54 6.39 13.87 7.42
C ARG A 54 6.56 12.70 8.38
N VAL A 55 5.59 11.79 8.38
CA VAL A 55 5.43 10.69 9.32
C VAL A 55 5.94 9.40 8.70
N TRP A 56 5.58 9.15 7.44
CA TRP A 56 6.15 8.08 6.63
C TRP A 56 7.37 8.66 5.88
N GLY A 57 8.54 8.01 5.98
CA GLY A 57 9.77 8.57 5.42
C GLY A 57 9.70 8.91 3.92
N SER A 58 10.66 9.71 3.44
CA SER A 58 10.71 10.21 2.06
C SER A 58 11.18 9.17 1.01
N ALA A 59 11.00 7.88 1.28
CA ALA A 59 11.40 6.82 0.36
C ALA A 59 10.40 6.73 -0.80
N ASP A 60 10.89 6.52 -2.02
CA ASP A 60 10.09 6.36 -3.24
C ASP A 60 9.61 4.91 -3.44
N GLY A 61 10.17 3.97 -2.69
CA GLY A 61 9.68 2.60 -2.62
C GLY A 61 10.12 1.92 -1.35
N GLY A 62 9.27 1.05 -0.80
CA GLY A 62 9.51 0.27 0.40
C GLY A 62 9.47 -1.22 0.10
N GLY A 63 10.11 -2.02 0.94
CA GLY A 63 10.07 -3.46 0.78
C GLY A 63 10.40 -4.16 2.06
N THR A 64 9.52 -5.07 2.47
CA THR A 64 9.72 -5.90 3.66
C THR A 64 9.68 -7.38 3.31
N ASP A 65 10.67 -8.12 3.81
CA ASP A 65 10.81 -9.55 3.59
C ASP A 65 11.71 -10.21 4.65
N ALA A 66 11.60 -11.53 4.82
CA ALA A 66 12.53 -12.28 5.67
C ALA A 66 13.96 -12.33 5.09
N SER A 67 14.11 -12.11 3.79
CA SER A 67 15.40 -11.96 3.11
C SER A 67 15.74 -10.50 2.84
N PRO A 68 16.93 -10.01 3.24
CA PRO A 68 17.33 -8.62 2.99
C PRO A 68 17.44 -8.32 1.48
N LEU A 69 17.80 -9.32 0.68
CA LEU A 69 17.90 -9.17 -0.77
C LEU A 69 16.53 -9.01 -1.41
N VAL A 70 15.54 -9.80 -0.98
CA VAL A 70 14.17 -9.72 -1.49
C VAL A 70 13.51 -8.42 -1.06
N ALA A 71 13.75 -7.97 0.18
CA ALA A 71 13.29 -6.67 0.67
C ALA A 71 13.78 -5.54 -0.25
N ARG A 72 15.08 -5.52 -0.62
CA ARG A 72 15.63 -4.54 -1.57
C ARG A 72 14.98 -4.61 -2.94
N PHE A 73 14.76 -5.81 -3.49
CA PHE A 73 14.10 -5.97 -4.78
C PHE A 73 12.66 -5.46 -4.76
N LYS A 74 11.92 -5.70 -3.68
CA LYS A 74 10.57 -5.13 -3.49
C LYS A 74 10.61 -3.60 -3.46
N ALA A 75 11.55 -3.02 -2.70
CA ALA A 75 11.71 -1.56 -2.62
C ALA A 75 12.04 -0.94 -3.99
N ILE A 76 12.90 -1.59 -4.78
CA ILE A 76 13.22 -1.16 -6.14
C ILE A 76 11.97 -1.25 -7.04
N SER A 77 11.24 -2.36 -6.99
CA SER A 77 9.97 -2.53 -7.71
C SER A 77 8.98 -1.40 -7.40
N GLU A 78 8.72 -1.12 -6.12
CA GLU A 78 7.80 -0.05 -5.73
C GLU A 78 8.29 1.32 -6.22
N ALA A 79 9.59 1.60 -6.18
CA ALA A 79 10.13 2.83 -6.76
C ALA A 79 9.91 2.93 -8.28
N MET A 80 10.02 1.81 -9.03
CA MET A 80 9.72 1.80 -10.46
C MET A 80 8.22 2.05 -10.73
N GLU A 81 7.35 1.53 -9.87
CA GLU A 81 5.91 1.78 -9.92
C GLU A 81 5.59 3.26 -9.70
N ARG A 82 6.18 3.88 -8.67
CA ARG A 82 5.98 5.31 -8.40
C ARG A 82 6.54 6.18 -9.52
N TRP A 83 7.70 5.83 -10.09
CA TRP A 83 8.22 6.52 -11.26
C TRP A 83 7.27 6.41 -12.47
N ALA A 84 6.70 5.22 -12.70
CA ALA A 84 5.73 4.99 -13.76
C ALA A 84 4.46 5.82 -13.57
N HIS A 85 3.89 5.79 -12.36
CA HIS A 85 2.73 6.58 -11.99
C HIS A 85 2.93 8.06 -12.31
N TRP A 86 4.00 8.67 -11.79
CA TRP A 86 4.23 10.10 -11.94
C TRP A 86 4.50 10.53 -13.38
N THR A 87 5.26 9.72 -14.12
CA THR A 87 5.55 10.00 -15.53
C THR A 87 4.27 9.94 -16.36
N THR A 88 3.49 8.85 -16.23
CA THR A 88 2.25 8.67 -16.99
C THR A 88 1.20 9.70 -16.61
N PHE A 89 1.01 9.97 -15.31
CA PHE A 89 0.03 10.95 -14.85
C PHE A 89 0.31 12.36 -15.40
N ARG A 90 1.58 12.74 -15.52
CA ARG A 90 1.99 14.06 -16.04
C ARG A 90 2.07 14.15 -17.57
N SER A 91 2.12 13.02 -18.27
CA SER A 91 2.28 12.97 -19.73
C SER A 91 1.04 13.40 -20.54
N GLY A 92 -0.12 13.56 -19.89
CA GLY A 92 -1.40 13.80 -20.57
C GLY A 92 -2.10 12.51 -21.02
N ASP A 93 -1.38 11.39 -21.10
CA ASP A 93 -1.95 10.08 -21.45
C ASP A 93 -2.69 9.40 -20.28
N GLY A 94 -2.71 10.03 -19.11
CA GLY A 94 -3.33 9.52 -17.88
C GLY A 94 -4.72 8.88 -18.07
N PRO A 95 -5.67 9.53 -18.78
CA PRO A 95 -7.01 8.97 -19.00
C PRO A 95 -7.02 7.61 -19.71
N GLN A 96 -6.04 7.32 -20.58
CA GLN A 96 -5.95 6.02 -21.29
C GLN A 96 -5.72 4.85 -20.32
N TYR A 97 -5.15 5.15 -19.16
CA TYR A 97 -4.79 4.18 -18.13
C TYR A 97 -5.72 4.25 -16.91
N GLY A 98 -6.82 5.00 -17.00
CA GLY A 98 -7.82 5.17 -15.93
C GLY A 98 -7.44 6.17 -14.83
N PHE A 99 -6.44 7.05 -15.06
CA PHE A 99 -6.07 8.08 -14.08
C PHE A 99 -7.07 9.23 -13.94
N ASP A 100 -8.03 9.33 -14.87
CA ASP A 100 -9.21 10.19 -14.77
C ASP A 100 -10.26 9.65 -13.78
N VAL A 101 -10.29 8.32 -13.57
CA VAL A 101 -11.17 7.64 -12.61
C VAL A 101 -10.50 7.51 -11.24
N ASP A 102 -9.23 7.11 -11.19
CA ASP A 102 -8.42 7.06 -9.97
C ASP A 102 -7.02 7.63 -10.27
N PRO A 103 -6.68 8.85 -9.81
CA PRO A 103 -5.38 9.47 -10.07
C PRO A 103 -4.24 8.90 -9.21
N SER A 104 -4.52 7.98 -8.28
CA SER A 104 -3.50 7.36 -7.42
C SER A 104 -2.77 6.21 -8.11
N SER A 105 -1.75 5.65 -7.45
CA SER A 105 -1.04 4.45 -7.91
C SER A 105 -1.79 3.15 -7.58
N ASN A 106 -3.02 3.20 -7.08
CA ASN A 106 -3.78 2.01 -6.72
C ASN A 106 -3.81 0.96 -7.83
N GLY A 107 -3.49 -0.28 -7.44
CA GLY A 107 -3.56 -1.43 -8.33
C GLY A 107 -2.44 -1.46 -9.36
N MET A 108 -1.38 -0.69 -9.14
CA MET A 108 -0.15 -0.80 -9.91
C MET A 108 0.76 -1.85 -9.28
N ALA A 109 1.60 -2.49 -10.09
CA ALA A 109 2.67 -3.33 -9.58
C ALA A 109 3.82 -3.40 -10.58
N ALA A 110 5.06 -3.34 -10.08
CA ALA A 110 6.25 -3.56 -10.87
C ALA A 110 6.85 -4.95 -10.64
N PHE A 111 7.15 -5.68 -11.71
CA PHE A 111 7.84 -6.97 -11.60
C PHE A 111 9.03 -7.06 -12.58
N PRO A 112 10.23 -7.45 -12.11
CA PRO A 112 11.41 -7.64 -12.95
C PRO A 112 11.39 -9.04 -13.61
N GLY A 113 10.30 -9.35 -14.32
CA GLY A 113 10.12 -10.61 -15.05
C GLY A 113 10.65 -10.56 -16.47
N LEU A 114 10.59 -11.68 -17.20
CA LEU A 114 10.86 -11.70 -18.64
C LEU A 114 9.70 -11.10 -19.45
N PHE A 115 8.47 -11.26 -18.95
CA PHE A 115 7.22 -10.84 -19.60
C PHE A 115 6.41 -9.92 -18.70
N ALA A 116 5.76 -8.91 -19.29
CA ALA A 116 4.98 -7.93 -18.55
C ALA A 116 3.78 -8.54 -17.78
N ALA A 117 3.16 -9.58 -18.33
CA ALA A 117 2.05 -10.29 -17.69
C ALA A 117 2.40 -10.87 -16.31
N GLN A 118 3.69 -11.02 -15.99
CA GLN A 118 4.13 -11.47 -14.66
C GLN A 118 3.85 -10.42 -13.56
N ALA A 119 3.77 -9.13 -13.90
CA ALA A 119 3.38 -8.08 -12.95
C ALA A 119 1.87 -8.07 -12.65
N ARG A 120 1.04 -8.56 -13.58
CA ARG A 120 -0.42 -8.52 -13.48
C ARG A 120 -0.96 -9.18 -12.21
N GLY A 121 -0.37 -10.29 -11.77
CA GLY A 121 -0.86 -11.01 -10.58
C GLY A 121 -0.78 -10.18 -9.30
N ALA A 122 0.30 -9.40 -9.12
CA ALA A 122 0.46 -8.51 -7.99
C ALA A 122 -0.48 -7.30 -8.11
N ALA A 123 -0.54 -6.67 -9.29
CA ALA A 123 -1.43 -5.55 -9.59
C ALA A 123 -2.90 -5.91 -9.33
N LEU A 124 -3.32 -7.13 -9.71
CA LEU A 124 -4.68 -7.63 -9.49
C LEU A 124 -5.01 -7.76 -8.00
N MET A 125 -4.09 -8.29 -7.19
CA MET A 125 -4.30 -8.42 -5.74
C MET A 125 -4.36 -7.03 -5.10
N GLU A 126 -3.49 -6.10 -5.47
CA GLU A 126 -3.56 -4.73 -4.96
C GLU A 126 -4.86 -4.03 -5.36
N ALA A 127 -5.30 -4.19 -6.62
CA ALA A 127 -6.59 -3.65 -7.05
C ALA A 127 -7.76 -4.24 -6.26
N ALA A 128 -7.75 -5.54 -5.99
CA ALA A 128 -8.76 -6.21 -5.18
C ALA A 128 -8.77 -5.68 -3.74
N GLU A 129 -7.60 -5.47 -3.15
CA GLU A 129 -7.44 -4.85 -1.83
C GLU A 129 -8.10 -3.48 -1.77
N ARG A 130 -7.75 -2.59 -2.71
CA ARG A 130 -8.28 -1.23 -2.76
C ARG A 130 -9.78 -1.23 -3.01
N PHE A 131 -10.26 -2.02 -3.99
CA PHE A 131 -11.70 -2.16 -4.23
C PHE A 131 -12.45 -2.61 -2.97
N ASN A 132 -11.95 -3.63 -2.28
CA ASN A 132 -12.59 -4.19 -1.10
C ASN A 132 -12.59 -3.21 0.07
N LEU A 133 -11.46 -2.56 0.38
CA LEU A 133 -11.38 -1.59 1.46
C LEU A 133 -12.30 -0.39 1.25
N LEU A 134 -12.26 0.21 0.05
CA LEU A 134 -13.08 1.38 -0.28
C LEU A 134 -14.57 1.05 -0.19
N ASN A 135 -14.99 -0.06 -0.82
CA ASN A 135 -16.41 -0.44 -0.82
C ASN A 135 -16.87 -0.92 0.56
N TRP A 136 -16.04 -1.62 1.33
CA TRP A 136 -16.37 -1.97 2.70
C TRP A 136 -16.51 -0.73 3.56
N TRP A 137 -15.57 0.22 3.51
CA TRP A 137 -15.64 1.46 4.29
C TRP A 137 -16.91 2.26 4.00
N GLU A 138 -17.28 2.36 2.72
CA GLU A 138 -18.50 3.05 2.28
C GLU A 138 -19.79 2.22 2.42
N GLY A 139 -19.76 1.10 3.16
CA GLY A 139 -20.96 0.33 3.48
C GLY A 139 -21.43 -0.63 2.39
N ARG A 140 -20.73 -0.75 1.27
CA ARG A 140 -21.17 -1.55 0.10
C ARG A 140 -20.75 -3.02 0.14
N LEU A 141 -19.90 -3.41 1.10
CA LEU A 141 -19.48 -4.79 1.35
C LEU A 141 -19.58 -5.12 2.85
N SER A 142 -19.83 -6.39 3.16
CA SER A 142 -19.79 -6.97 4.50
C SER A 142 -18.38 -7.42 4.85
N ALA A 143 -18.13 -7.61 6.14
CA ALA A 143 -16.94 -8.26 6.62
C ALA A 143 -17.27 -9.10 7.86
N HIS A 144 -16.49 -10.13 8.14
CA HIS A 144 -16.67 -10.98 9.31
C HIS A 144 -15.34 -11.20 10.03
N ALA A 145 -15.42 -11.38 11.34
CA ALA A 145 -14.26 -11.69 12.17
C ALA A 145 -13.76 -13.11 11.87
N MET A 146 -12.44 -13.29 11.92
CA MET A 146 -11.79 -14.57 11.74
C MET A 146 -10.64 -14.71 12.74
N SER A 147 -10.42 -15.91 13.26
CA SER A 147 -9.33 -16.14 14.22
C SER A 147 -7.98 -16.21 13.52
N VAL A 148 -6.96 -15.60 14.14
CA VAL A 148 -5.54 -15.77 13.79
C VAL A 148 -4.77 -16.36 14.96
N ALA A 149 -3.61 -16.95 14.69
CA ALA A 149 -2.78 -17.58 15.70
C ALA A 149 -1.97 -16.59 16.56
N TRP A 150 -2.03 -15.29 16.24
CA TRP A 150 -1.22 -14.26 16.89
C TRP A 150 -1.99 -13.65 18.09
N PRO A 151 -1.45 -13.77 19.32
CA PRO A 151 -2.12 -13.22 20.49
C PRO A 151 -2.33 -11.69 20.39
N GLY A 152 -3.53 -11.24 20.74
CA GLY A 152 -3.89 -9.81 20.74
C GLY A 152 -4.02 -9.19 19.35
N VAL A 153 -4.07 -10.01 18.29
CA VAL A 153 -4.35 -9.56 16.93
C VAL A 153 -5.74 -10.03 16.52
N ASP A 154 -6.59 -9.08 16.16
CA ASP A 154 -7.90 -9.34 15.59
C ASP A 154 -7.79 -9.32 14.07
N ALA A 155 -8.53 -10.22 13.40
CA ALA A 155 -8.60 -10.27 11.95
C ALA A 155 -10.04 -10.20 11.46
N MET A 156 -10.23 -9.44 10.39
CA MET A 156 -11.50 -9.30 9.70
C MET A 156 -11.29 -9.58 8.21
N VAL A 157 -12.20 -10.36 7.62
CA VAL A 157 -12.20 -10.69 6.18
C VAL A 157 -13.32 -9.93 5.50
N ILE A 158 -13.00 -9.19 4.43
CA ILE A 158 -14.00 -8.49 3.62
C ILE A 158 -14.58 -9.46 2.59
N GLU A 159 -15.91 -9.55 2.54
CA GLU A 159 -16.63 -10.44 1.62
C GLU A 159 -16.86 -9.75 0.28
N SER A 160 -16.32 -10.33 -0.80
CA SER A 160 -16.38 -9.72 -2.13
C SER A 160 -16.24 -10.75 -3.24
N ASP A 161 -16.69 -10.39 -4.44
CA ASP A 161 -16.46 -11.15 -5.66
C ASP A 161 -15.10 -10.80 -6.31
N ALA A 162 -14.35 -9.84 -5.74
CA ALA A 162 -13.00 -9.52 -6.18
C ALA A 162 -12.04 -10.71 -5.94
N PRO A 163 -11.03 -10.93 -6.81
CA PRO A 163 -10.10 -12.04 -6.66
C PRO A 163 -9.32 -12.03 -5.34
N GLY A 164 -9.13 -13.22 -4.76
CA GLY A 164 -8.33 -13.41 -3.55
C GLY A 164 -9.13 -13.19 -2.26
N VAL A 165 -8.40 -13.00 -1.16
CA VAL A 165 -8.92 -12.74 0.18
C VAL A 165 -8.33 -11.44 0.67
N THR A 166 -9.18 -10.47 1.03
CA THR A 166 -8.77 -9.21 1.65
C THR A 166 -9.01 -9.27 3.15
N VAL A 167 -7.96 -9.00 3.91
CA VAL A 167 -8.02 -8.96 5.37
C VAL A 167 -7.64 -7.59 5.90
N VAL A 168 -8.24 -7.22 7.02
CA VAL A 168 -7.80 -6.13 7.89
C VAL A 168 -7.38 -6.76 9.21
N LEU A 169 -6.17 -6.47 9.67
CA LEU A 169 -5.69 -6.82 10.99
C LEU A 169 -5.71 -5.59 11.87
N HIS A 170 -5.99 -5.81 13.15
CA HIS A 170 -5.95 -4.81 14.20
C HIS A 170 -5.22 -5.36 15.42
N ARG A 171 -4.46 -4.49 16.09
CA ARG A 171 -3.86 -4.76 17.40
C ARG A 171 -3.88 -3.49 18.23
N ARG A 172 -4.14 -3.62 19.53
CA ARG A 172 -3.83 -2.55 20.49
C ARG A 172 -2.39 -2.70 20.97
N SER A 173 -1.58 -1.68 20.73
CA SER A 173 -0.18 -1.64 21.17
C SER A 173 -0.08 -1.59 22.69
N ALA A 174 1.10 -1.95 23.22
CA ALA A 174 1.39 -1.84 24.65
C ALA A 174 1.33 -0.39 25.18
N ARG A 175 1.43 0.61 24.28
CA ARG A 175 1.33 2.04 24.61
C ARG A 175 -0.09 2.60 24.49
N GLY A 176 -1.07 1.74 24.20
CA GLY A 176 -2.48 2.10 24.14
C GLY A 176 -2.99 2.52 22.76
N HIS A 177 -2.11 2.81 21.78
CA HIS A 177 -2.50 3.14 20.41
C HIS A 177 -3.00 1.92 19.63
N HIS A 178 -3.82 2.16 18.61
CA HIS A 178 -4.32 1.14 17.70
C HIS A 178 -3.44 1.05 16.46
N ALA A 179 -3.06 -0.17 16.10
CA ALA A 179 -2.31 -0.47 14.88
C ALA A 179 -3.20 -1.28 13.94
N PHE A 180 -3.06 -1.00 12.65
CA PHE A 180 -3.81 -1.69 11.59
C PHE A 180 -2.92 -1.98 10.41
N GLY A 181 -3.19 -3.09 9.75
CA GLY A 181 -2.66 -3.38 8.43
C GLY A 181 -3.71 -4.10 7.60
N HIS A 182 -3.67 -3.92 6.30
CA HIS A 182 -4.58 -4.57 5.38
C HIS A 182 -3.81 -5.14 4.20
N ALA A 183 -4.33 -6.21 3.63
CA ALA A 183 -3.74 -6.82 2.44
C ALA A 183 -4.76 -7.69 1.71
N ALA A 184 -4.64 -7.80 0.38
CA ALA A 184 -5.27 -8.87 -0.37
C ALA A 184 -4.25 -9.85 -0.96
N ARG A 185 -4.48 -11.16 -0.82
CA ARG A 185 -3.65 -12.22 -1.42
C ARG A 185 -4.51 -13.40 -1.87
N SER A 186 -3.90 -14.37 -2.55
CA SER A 186 -4.59 -15.56 -3.04
C SER A 186 -5.12 -16.48 -1.94
N THR A 187 -4.62 -16.37 -0.71
CA THR A 187 -5.06 -17.17 0.44
C THR A 187 -5.17 -16.30 1.68
N PHE A 188 -6.02 -16.70 2.63
CA PHE A 188 -6.16 -16.03 3.92
C PHE A 188 -4.82 -15.91 4.66
N ALA A 189 -4.06 -17.01 4.78
CA ALA A 189 -2.78 -17.00 5.48
C ALA A 189 -1.77 -16.01 4.86
N ALA A 190 -1.67 -15.97 3.52
CA ALA A 190 -0.81 -15.01 2.85
C ALA A 190 -1.27 -13.57 3.05
N ALA A 191 -2.58 -13.32 3.04
CA ALA A 191 -3.15 -12.00 3.29
C ALA A 191 -2.86 -11.55 4.72
N CYS A 192 -3.06 -12.42 5.71
CA CYS A 192 -2.73 -12.14 7.11
C CYS A 192 -1.24 -11.83 7.29
N HIS A 193 -0.33 -12.60 6.68
CA HIS A 193 1.10 -12.30 6.78
C HIS A 193 1.46 -10.95 6.16
N ALA A 194 0.88 -10.60 5.01
CA ALA A 194 1.12 -9.30 4.38
C ALA A 194 0.54 -8.14 5.21
N ALA A 195 -0.70 -8.29 5.71
CA ALA A 195 -1.33 -7.30 6.57
C ALA A 195 -0.59 -7.13 7.90
N ALA A 196 0.01 -8.19 8.45
CA ALA A 196 0.82 -8.11 9.67
C ALA A 196 2.07 -7.25 9.48
N VAL A 197 2.71 -7.32 8.31
CA VAL A 197 3.84 -6.45 7.97
C VAL A 197 3.42 -4.99 7.98
N GLU A 198 2.30 -4.66 7.32
CA GLU A 198 1.78 -3.28 7.29
C GLU A 198 1.32 -2.81 8.67
N MET A 199 0.73 -3.70 9.49
CA MET A 199 0.32 -3.38 10.87
C MET A 199 1.52 -3.04 11.76
N GLU A 200 2.61 -3.80 11.68
CA GLU A 200 3.82 -3.56 12.47
C GLU A 200 4.53 -2.27 12.04
N ARG A 201 4.52 -1.96 10.73
CA ARG A 201 4.98 -0.67 10.20
C ARG A 201 4.13 0.48 10.74
N HIS A 202 2.81 0.33 10.71
CA HIS A 202 1.90 1.33 11.24
C HIS A 202 2.12 1.56 12.75
N GLU A 203 2.25 0.49 13.55
CA GLU A 203 2.55 0.62 14.99
C GLU A 203 3.87 1.34 15.24
N THR A 204 4.90 1.00 14.46
CA THR A 204 6.23 1.62 14.57
C THR A 204 6.14 3.12 14.30
N VAL A 205 5.48 3.50 13.21
CA VAL A 205 5.32 4.89 12.78
C VAL A 205 4.53 5.71 13.80
N VAL A 206 3.37 5.21 14.25
CA VAL A 206 2.56 5.85 15.29
C VAL A 206 3.34 5.94 16.60
N GLY A 207 4.04 4.88 16.98
CA GLY A 207 4.85 4.84 18.19
C GLY A 207 5.96 5.88 18.21
N TYR A 208 6.61 6.14 17.07
CA TYR A 208 7.59 7.23 16.95
C TYR A 208 6.92 8.60 17.03
N TYR A 209 5.79 8.79 16.34
CA TYR A 209 5.06 10.06 16.36
C TYR A 209 4.61 10.43 17.78
N ALA A 210 4.05 9.46 18.52
CA ALA A 210 3.64 9.64 19.90
C ALA A 210 4.82 9.97 20.84
N LEU A 211 5.97 9.32 20.66
CA LEU A 211 7.19 9.58 21.46
C LEU A 211 7.80 10.96 21.19
N ALA A 212 7.68 11.46 19.96
CA ALA A 212 8.23 12.76 19.58
C ALA A 212 7.50 13.94 20.25
N GLY A 213 6.42 13.69 21.02
CA GLY A 213 5.70 14.71 21.76
C GLY A 213 5.10 15.78 20.84
N HIS A 214 4.82 15.43 19.58
CA HIS A 214 4.14 16.32 18.65
C HIS A 214 2.73 16.59 19.18
N ASN A 215 2.59 17.67 19.95
CA ASN A 215 1.33 18.38 20.07
C ASN A 215 0.85 18.67 18.65
N HIS A 216 -0.46 18.57 18.39
CA HIS A 216 -1.12 18.70 17.08
C HIS A 216 -0.85 20.02 16.29
N GLU A 217 0.11 20.85 16.72
CA GLU A 217 0.64 22.00 15.99
C GLU A 217 1.39 21.52 14.73
N GLY A 218 0.71 21.60 13.58
CA GLY A 218 1.26 21.26 12.27
C GLY A 218 0.57 20.09 11.56
N GLU A 219 -0.49 19.52 12.14
CA GLU A 219 -1.27 18.47 11.45
C GLU A 219 -1.90 18.96 10.15
N GLY A 220 -2.29 20.24 10.07
CA GLY A 220 -2.93 20.83 8.88
C GLY A 220 -2.08 20.77 7.60
N ASP A 221 -0.76 20.65 7.74
CA ASP A 221 0.18 20.54 6.61
C ASP A 221 0.55 19.09 6.27
N MET A 222 0.13 18.12 7.07
CA MET A 222 0.40 16.70 6.82
C MET A 222 -0.38 16.21 5.60
N HIS A 223 0.17 15.19 4.94
CA HIS A 223 -0.52 14.55 3.84
C HIS A 223 -1.77 13.80 4.38
N PRO A 224 -2.93 13.82 3.70
CA PRO A 224 -4.19 13.26 4.23
C PRO A 224 -4.11 11.80 4.68
N ILE A 225 -3.33 11.00 3.96
CA ILE A 225 -3.01 9.59 4.30
C ILE A 225 -2.36 9.47 5.70
N GLU A 226 -1.44 10.38 6.04
CA GLU A 226 -0.75 10.36 7.34
C GLU A 226 -1.72 10.79 8.46
N GLN A 227 -2.56 11.78 8.19
CA GLN A 227 -3.59 12.23 9.12
C GLN A 227 -4.57 11.10 9.44
N ARG A 228 -5.03 10.34 8.43
CA ARG A 228 -5.91 9.18 8.62
C ARG A 228 -5.25 8.09 9.45
N SER A 229 -4.01 7.73 9.13
CA SER A 229 -3.23 6.74 9.88
C SER A 229 -3.15 7.11 11.37
N LEU A 230 -2.78 8.36 11.68
CA LEU A 230 -2.72 8.85 13.07
C LEU A 230 -4.10 8.92 13.74
N PHE A 231 -5.13 9.36 13.01
CA PHE A 231 -6.49 9.42 13.53
C PHE A 231 -7.01 8.04 13.92
N PHE A 232 -6.89 7.03 13.06
CA PHE A 232 -7.31 5.68 13.37
C PHE A 232 -6.49 5.02 14.47
N ALA A 233 -5.26 5.47 14.70
CA ALA A 233 -4.46 5.01 15.83
C ALA A 233 -4.94 5.52 17.21
N SER A 234 -5.82 6.53 17.23
CA SER A 234 -6.48 7.03 18.44
C SER A 234 -7.70 6.19 18.84
N GLU A 235 -8.17 6.35 20.08
CA GLU A 235 -9.41 5.72 20.56
C GLU A 235 -10.63 6.19 19.76
N GLU A 236 -10.72 7.49 19.42
CA GLU A 236 -11.83 8.05 18.64
C GLU A 236 -11.91 7.40 17.25
N GLY A 237 -10.78 7.34 16.54
CA GLY A 237 -10.72 6.71 15.23
C GLY A 237 -10.99 5.20 15.29
N TYR A 238 -10.49 4.51 16.32
CA TYR A 238 -10.78 3.10 16.53
C TYR A 238 -12.27 2.85 16.79
N GLU A 239 -12.95 3.70 17.56
CA GLU A 239 -14.39 3.56 17.80
C GLU A 239 -15.21 3.70 16.51
N ILE A 240 -14.82 4.61 15.62
CA ILE A 240 -15.44 4.72 14.29
C ILE A 240 -15.18 3.46 13.46
N PHE A 241 -13.94 2.95 13.45
CA PHE A 241 -13.60 1.69 12.78
C PHE A 241 -14.44 0.53 13.33
N ARG A 242 -14.54 0.41 14.65
CA ARG A 242 -15.28 -0.66 15.34
C ARG A 242 -16.77 -0.59 15.02
N SER A 243 -17.35 0.61 15.03
CA SER A 243 -18.73 0.85 14.60
C SER A 243 -18.95 0.39 13.16
N ARG A 244 -18.02 0.74 12.26
CA ARG A 244 -18.09 0.27 10.86
C ARG A 244 -17.96 -1.25 10.76
N ALA A 245 -17.01 -1.86 11.46
CA ALA A 245 -16.77 -3.31 11.43
C ALA A 245 -17.96 -4.13 11.97
N ALA A 246 -18.69 -3.60 12.96
CA ALA A 246 -19.92 -4.20 13.46
C ALA A 246 -21.13 -4.00 12.53
N GLY A 247 -21.07 -3.02 11.63
CA GLY A 247 -22.14 -2.68 10.70
C GLY A 247 -22.24 -3.62 9.50
N GLY A 248 -23.46 -3.86 9.04
CA GLY A 248 -23.73 -4.62 7.82
C GLY A 248 -23.50 -3.85 6.52
N VAL A 249 -24.00 -4.40 5.41
CA VAL A 249 -24.10 -3.68 4.13
C VAL A 249 -25.19 -2.61 4.24
N VAL A 250 -24.87 -1.39 3.82
CA VAL A 250 -25.78 -0.26 3.71
C VAL A 250 -25.93 0.08 2.22
N GLY A 251 -27.16 0.01 1.71
CA GLY A 251 -27.46 0.36 0.33
C GLY A 251 -27.11 -0.73 -0.69
N ARG A 252 -26.68 -0.32 -1.89
CA ARG A 252 -26.42 -1.23 -3.02
C ARG A 252 -25.08 -1.93 -2.84
N ARG A 253 -25.10 -3.26 -2.83
CA ARG A 253 -23.88 -4.10 -2.83
C ARG A 253 -22.97 -3.75 -4.02
N ALA A 254 -21.67 -3.65 -3.75
CA ALA A 254 -20.68 -3.34 -4.76
C ALA A 254 -20.69 -4.38 -5.89
N LYS A 255 -20.46 -3.93 -7.13
CA LYS A 255 -20.21 -4.79 -8.28
C LYS A 255 -18.82 -4.51 -8.80
N LEU A 256 -18.07 -5.55 -9.08
CA LEU A 256 -16.73 -5.42 -9.63
C LEU A 256 -16.82 -4.92 -11.08
N ARG A 257 -16.26 -3.74 -11.35
CA ARG A 257 -16.17 -3.18 -12.70
C ARG A 257 -14.72 -2.83 -13.01
N VAL A 258 -14.13 -3.50 -13.99
CA VAL A 258 -12.78 -3.20 -14.47
C VAL A 258 -12.83 -1.92 -15.29
N VAL A 259 -12.00 -0.95 -14.92
CA VAL A 259 -11.75 0.29 -15.66
C VAL A 259 -10.53 0.12 -16.56
N PHE A 260 -9.46 -0.49 -16.04
CA PHE A 260 -8.23 -0.74 -16.77
C PHE A 260 -7.57 -2.04 -16.31
N ASP A 261 -6.92 -2.75 -17.23
CA ASP A 261 -6.10 -3.94 -16.95
C ASP A 261 -5.04 -4.06 -18.05
N GLY A 262 -3.86 -3.51 -17.80
CA GLY A 262 -2.83 -3.43 -18.84
C GLY A 262 -1.46 -2.96 -18.36
N VAL A 263 -0.50 -3.01 -19.27
CA VAL A 263 0.87 -2.53 -19.06
C VAL A 263 0.90 -1.00 -19.08
N LEU A 264 1.72 -0.42 -18.22
CA LEU A 264 2.14 0.98 -18.34
C LEU A 264 3.52 1.02 -19.02
N PRO A 265 3.59 1.43 -20.30
CA PRO A 265 4.86 1.50 -21.02
C PRO A 265 5.67 2.71 -20.59
N GLY A 266 7.00 2.58 -20.57
CA GLY A 266 7.87 3.70 -20.24
C GLY A 266 9.33 3.34 -19.96
N PRO A 267 10.17 4.32 -19.61
CA PRO A 267 11.61 4.13 -19.41
C PRO A 267 11.98 3.17 -18.28
N TRP A 268 11.05 2.88 -17.34
CA TRP A 268 11.23 1.88 -16.29
C TRP A 268 11.31 0.44 -16.81
N GLU A 269 10.84 0.15 -18.03
CA GLU A 269 10.83 -1.21 -18.62
C GLU A 269 12.22 -1.84 -18.71
N ARG A 270 13.28 -1.02 -18.72
CA ARG A 270 14.67 -1.48 -18.60
C ARG A 270 14.91 -2.28 -17.31
N TYR A 271 14.18 -1.98 -16.25
CA TYR A 271 14.35 -2.53 -14.90
C TYR A 271 13.18 -3.44 -14.50
N ALA A 272 11.94 -3.05 -14.78
CA ALA A 272 10.75 -3.80 -14.43
C ALA A 272 9.59 -3.47 -15.36
N HIS A 273 8.71 -4.45 -15.59
CA HIS A 273 7.43 -4.18 -16.22
C HIS A 273 6.45 -3.68 -15.17
N VAL A 274 5.72 -2.61 -15.47
CA VAL A 274 4.68 -2.07 -14.59
C VAL A 274 3.33 -2.41 -15.21
N TRP A 275 2.45 -3.00 -14.41
CA TRP A 275 1.08 -3.33 -14.79
C TRP A 275 0.13 -2.56 -13.89
N ARG A 276 -1.01 -2.14 -14.42
CA ARG A 276 -2.09 -1.56 -13.64
C ARG A 276 -3.37 -2.37 -13.83
N VAL A 277 -4.00 -2.73 -12.74
CA VAL A 277 -5.40 -3.17 -12.70
C VAL A 277 -6.18 -2.14 -11.91
N LEU A 278 -7.27 -1.62 -12.46
CA LEU A 278 -8.10 -0.64 -11.81
C LEU A 278 -9.56 -1.11 -11.82
N TYR A 279 -10.15 -1.18 -10.64
CA TYR A 279 -11.59 -1.31 -10.48
C TYR A 279 -12.22 0.05 -10.22
N GLU A 280 -13.46 0.25 -10.65
CA GLU A 280 -14.20 1.46 -10.33
C GLU A 280 -14.32 1.63 -8.80
N PRO A 281 -13.85 2.76 -8.23
CA PRO A 281 -14.02 3.03 -6.81
C PRO A 281 -15.49 3.40 -6.51
N PRO A 282 -15.99 3.19 -5.28
CA PRO A 282 -17.36 3.52 -4.93
C PRO A 282 -17.68 5.02 -4.99
N SER A 283 -16.65 5.85 -4.75
CA SER A 283 -16.66 7.30 -4.85
C SER A 283 -15.21 7.82 -4.89
N LEU A 284 -15.02 9.13 -5.04
CA LEU A 284 -13.70 9.78 -4.91
C LEU A 284 -13.39 10.25 -3.48
N ARG A 285 -14.21 9.89 -2.48
CA ARG A 285 -14.01 10.34 -1.09
C ARG A 285 -12.65 9.94 -0.52
N PHE A 286 -12.09 8.82 -0.95
CA PHE A 286 -10.75 8.39 -0.54
C PHE A 286 -9.63 9.37 -0.94
N LEU A 287 -9.87 10.24 -1.94
CA LEU A 287 -8.95 11.31 -2.34
C LEU A 287 -9.14 12.61 -1.55
N SER A 288 -10.22 12.71 -0.77
CA SER A 288 -10.53 13.90 0.01
C SER A 288 -9.57 14.09 1.20
N ARG A 289 -9.64 15.23 1.87
CA ARG A 289 -8.92 15.47 3.14
C ARG A 289 -9.68 14.96 4.38
N GLU A 290 -10.72 14.15 4.19
CA GLU A 290 -11.47 13.55 5.29
C GLU A 290 -10.55 12.61 6.10
N ARG A 291 -10.31 12.96 7.37
CA ARG A 291 -9.50 12.15 8.30
C ARG A 291 -10.21 10.87 8.74
N GLU A 292 -11.54 10.87 8.68
CA GLU A 292 -12.43 9.75 9.05
C GLU A 292 -12.65 8.77 7.89
N TYR A 293 -11.69 8.70 6.95
CA TYR A 293 -11.72 7.74 5.85
C TYR A 293 -10.63 6.68 6.04
N PHE A 294 -11.02 5.42 6.22
CA PHE A 294 -10.08 4.33 6.51
C PHE A 294 -9.33 3.87 5.26
N LEU A 295 -8.22 4.56 4.96
CA LEU A 295 -7.27 4.22 3.90
C LEU A 295 -5.98 5.02 4.05
N TRP A 296 -4.83 4.35 4.00
CA TRP A 296 -3.51 4.97 3.82
C TRP A 296 -2.55 4.12 2.98
#